data_AF-A0AAV5BL97-F1
#
_entry.id   AF-A0AAV5BL97-F1
#
_cell.length_a   1.000
_cell.length_b   1.000
_cell.length_c   1.000
_cell.angle_alpha   90.00
_cell.angle_beta   90.00
_cell.angle_gamma   90.00
#
_symmetry.space_group_name_H-M   'P 1'
#
loop_
_entity.id
_entity.type
_entity.pdbx_description
1 polymer ?
#
loop_
_entity_poly.entity_id
_entity_poly.type
_entity_poly.pdbx_seq_one_letter_code
_entity_poly.pdbx_strand_id
1 'polypeptide(L)'
;MADQLEEWKEYYINYKMMKKKVKQYVQQTQSEGKNRDQVLKEFSRVLDDQIEKIVLFLLQQQGHLARRIENLGEQRAVLMEQSDVAQICQLRQAYRNVGYDLVKLLRFVDMNATGIRKILKKFDKRFQYKFTDYYVSTRANHPYSQLQQIIKQVGVVAVVGALSRNLASLQDHQGSFYSIYDNPSIILKDPVIEQINQSVQKLTHSTNFLHFLGHHALIVPEDLQSHRVSGNLEDGLGQPLLIDAKEVQDQDGEDNDDNDEDTEDSHKPATSIVDAYRLLTPSVKVQLLIYFMLKFAMEILLSESSVVTTFYFKWTTSTVAIFLAVLGLTVLPVNIIVGSYVTNLFQDRQILVASEIMVLIGIVMSFCFTPHYSVPQYVSSALITFVFAEVLEGVNLSLLSRVMSSRLSRGTYNGGLLSTEAGTLARVAADMTITAAGYLGQSRLLNATLLPSLVICVTSIVATFCTYNSLY
;
A
#
# COMPACT_ATOMS: atom_id res chain seq x y z
N MET A 1 -1.19 -22.70 23.03
CA MET A 1 0.20 -23.16 22.77
C MET A 1 0.25 -24.63 22.35
N ALA A 2 -0.89 -25.31 22.16
CA ALA A 2 -0.98 -26.75 21.86
C ALA A 2 -0.79 -27.11 20.37
N ASP A 3 -0.19 -26.21 19.57
CA ASP A 3 -0.23 -26.31 18.11
C ASP A 3 1.11 -26.06 17.42
N GLN A 4 2.20 -26.02 18.21
CA GLN A 4 3.56 -25.84 17.69
C GLN A 4 4.09 -27.19 17.17
N LEU A 5 4.74 -27.16 16.02
CA LEU A 5 5.47 -28.32 15.52
C LEU A 5 6.66 -28.60 16.44
N GLU A 6 6.75 -29.82 16.94
CA GLU A 6 7.76 -30.22 17.92
C GLU A 6 9.19 -30.09 17.35
N GLU A 7 9.35 -30.38 16.06
CA GLU A 7 10.60 -30.22 15.31
C GLU A 7 11.10 -28.77 15.23
N TRP A 8 10.22 -27.77 15.29
CA TRP A 8 10.58 -26.35 15.10
C TRP A 8 10.41 -25.51 16.36
N LYS A 9 10.21 -26.16 17.50
CA LYS A 9 9.88 -25.53 18.80
C LYS A 9 10.84 -24.40 19.18
N GLU A 10 12.13 -24.55 18.91
CA GLU A 10 13.17 -23.59 19.25
C GLU A 10 13.14 -22.31 18.41
N TYR A 11 12.60 -22.38 17.18
CA TYR A 11 12.57 -21.28 16.24
C TYR A 11 11.33 -20.39 16.39
N TYR A 12 10.29 -20.86 17.10
CA TYR A 12 9.14 -20.02 17.42
C TYR A 12 9.52 -18.86 18.35
N ILE A 13 8.76 -17.76 18.27
CA ILE A 13 8.85 -16.65 19.22
C ILE A 13 8.67 -17.18 20.64
N ASN A 14 9.63 -16.88 21.53
CA ASN A 14 9.54 -17.27 22.93
C ASN A 14 8.58 -16.34 23.69
N TYR A 15 7.29 -16.52 23.45
CA TYR A 15 6.24 -15.64 23.99
C TYR A 15 6.22 -15.62 25.53
N LYS A 16 6.56 -16.75 26.19
CA LYS A 16 6.67 -16.83 27.65
C LYS A 16 7.78 -15.92 28.18
N MET A 17 8.97 -16.00 27.58
CA MET A 17 10.10 -15.13 27.93
C MET A 17 9.76 -13.66 27.67
N MET A 18 9.16 -13.36 26.51
CA MET A 18 8.75 -11.99 26.18
C MET A 18 7.75 -11.43 27.19
N LYS A 19 6.71 -12.20 27.57
CA LYS A 19 5.75 -11.78 28.60
C LYS A 19 6.42 -11.51 29.95
N LYS A 20 7.44 -12.31 30.33
CA LYS A 20 8.21 -12.09 31.56
C LYS A 20 9.00 -10.78 31.50
N LYS A 21 9.67 -10.49 30.37
CA LYS A 21 10.37 -9.21 30.17
C LYS A 21 9.45 -8.01 30.25
N VAL A 22 8.27 -8.07 29.63
CA VAL A 22 7.27 -6.99 29.75
C VAL A 22 6.91 -6.73 31.22
N LYS A 23 6.68 -7.77 32.03
CA LYS A 23 6.41 -7.60 33.48
C LYS A 23 7.59 -6.96 34.23
N GLN A 24 8.81 -7.40 33.95
CA GLN A 24 10.02 -6.86 34.59
C GLN A 24 10.22 -5.37 34.27
N TYR A 25 10.00 -4.98 33.03
CA TYR A 25 10.11 -3.58 32.62
C TYR A 25 9.07 -2.68 33.27
N VAL A 26 7.85 -3.18 33.52
CA VAL A 26 6.83 -2.42 34.28
C VAL A 26 7.32 -2.16 35.71
N GLN A 27 7.84 -3.19 36.38
CA GLN A 27 8.37 -3.06 37.75
C GLN A 27 9.57 -2.10 37.83
N GLN A 28 10.49 -2.17 36.87
CA GLN A 28 11.67 -1.28 36.82
C GLN A 28 11.29 0.19 36.54
N THR A 29 10.24 0.43 35.75
CA THR A 29 9.76 1.79 35.47
C THR A 29 9.04 2.39 36.69
N GLN A 30 8.43 1.56 37.54
CA GLN A 30 7.73 2.00 38.75
C GLN A 30 8.65 2.13 39.98
N SER A 31 9.71 1.32 40.11
CA SER A 31 10.54 1.26 41.33
C SER A 31 11.95 1.87 41.21
N GLU A 32 12.56 1.88 40.03
CA GLU A 32 14.00 2.23 39.87
C GLU A 32 14.26 3.53 39.09
N GLY A 33 13.22 4.24 38.65
CA GLY A 33 13.38 5.50 37.91
C GLY A 33 14.15 5.37 36.58
N LYS A 34 14.28 4.14 36.03
CA LYS A 34 14.94 3.93 34.73
C LYS A 34 14.27 4.79 33.65
N ASN A 35 15.10 5.46 32.85
CA ASN A 35 14.64 6.26 31.71
C ASN A 35 13.81 5.39 30.76
N ARG A 36 12.57 5.83 30.50
CA ARG A 36 11.57 5.13 29.69
C ARG A 36 12.12 4.73 28.31
N ASP A 37 12.95 5.57 27.71
CA ASP A 37 13.62 5.31 26.43
C ASP A 37 14.53 4.08 26.45
N GLN A 38 15.17 3.82 27.60
CA GLN A 38 16.04 2.65 27.76
C GLN A 38 15.23 1.35 27.74
N VAL A 39 14.06 1.34 28.39
CA VAL A 39 13.15 0.19 28.38
C VAL A 39 12.62 -0.09 26.96
N LEU A 40 12.23 0.96 26.22
CA LEU A 40 11.77 0.82 24.84
C LEU A 40 12.87 0.28 23.93
N LYS A 41 14.11 0.76 24.08
CA LYS A 41 15.27 0.30 23.32
C LYS A 41 15.64 -1.16 23.65
N GLU A 42 15.64 -1.52 24.93
CA GLU A 42 15.93 -2.88 25.37
C GLU A 42 14.87 -3.88 24.93
N PHE A 43 13.58 -3.52 25.03
CA PHE A 43 12.49 -4.37 24.53
C PHE A 43 12.52 -4.51 23.01
N SER A 44 12.77 -3.41 22.28
CA SER A 44 12.93 -3.43 20.82
C SER A 44 14.03 -4.39 20.38
N ARG A 45 15.21 -4.32 21.01
CA ARG A 45 16.34 -5.21 20.70
C ARG A 45 15.97 -6.68 20.90
N VAL A 46 15.35 -7.02 22.03
CA VAL A 46 14.96 -8.42 22.30
C VAL A 46 13.90 -8.91 21.30
N LEU A 47 12.96 -8.05 20.90
CA LEU A 47 11.97 -8.40 19.90
C LEU A 47 12.62 -8.57 18.51
N ASP A 48 13.56 -7.70 18.15
CA ASP A 48 14.37 -7.82 16.93
C ASP A 48 15.14 -9.15 16.91
N ASP A 49 15.81 -9.53 18.00
CA ASP A 49 16.52 -10.83 18.11
C ASP A 49 15.58 -12.04 17.92
N GLN A 50 14.34 -11.95 18.41
CA GLN A 50 13.34 -13.01 18.19
C GLN A 50 12.88 -13.06 16.74
N ILE A 51 12.67 -11.91 16.10
CA ILE A 51 12.27 -11.82 14.69
C ILE A 51 13.40 -12.34 13.81
N GLU A 52 14.64 -11.96 14.09
CA GLU A 52 15.83 -12.44 13.38
C GLU A 52 15.88 -13.96 13.34
N LYS A 53 15.77 -14.59 14.52
CA LYS A 53 15.77 -16.05 14.63
C LYS A 53 14.69 -16.71 13.77
N ILE A 54 13.47 -16.16 13.78
CA ILE A 54 12.33 -16.68 13.00
C ILE A 54 12.62 -16.54 11.50
N VAL A 55 13.17 -15.40 11.09
CA VAL A 55 13.43 -15.04 9.70
C VAL A 55 14.58 -15.86 9.12
N LEU A 56 15.68 -16.03 9.85
CA LEU A 56 16.80 -16.87 9.42
C LEU A 56 16.35 -18.33 9.23
N PHE A 57 15.53 -18.85 10.13
CA PHE A 57 14.95 -20.18 9.99
C PHE A 57 14.02 -20.27 8.77
N LEU A 58 13.16 -19.27 8.55
CA LEU A 58 12.29 -19.21 7.38
C LEU A 58 13.08 -19.26 6.07
N LEU A 59 14.14 -18.47 5.95
CA LEU A 59 15.02 -18.44 4.78
C LEU A 59 15.68 -19.80 4.54
N GLN A 60 16.16 -20.45 5.60
CA GLN A 60 16.76 -21.78 5.51
C GLN A 60 15.75 -22.80 4.99
N GLN A 61 14.52 -22.82 5.52
CA GLN A 61 13.47 -23.74 5.06
C GLN A 61 13.03 -23.46 3.63
N GLN A 62 12.93 -22.20 3.23
CA GLN A 62 12.67 -21.82 1.83
C GLN A 62 13.75 -22.36 0.89
N GLY A 63 15.04 -22.24 1.27
CA GLY A 63 16.15 -22.79 0.50
C GLY A 63 16.10 -24.33 0.39
N HIS A 64 15.75 -25.03 1.47
CA HIS A 64 15.56 -26.48 1.44
C HIS A 64 14.43 -26.90 0.51
N LEU A 65 13.28 -26.22 0.55
CA LEU A 65 12.15 -26.49 -0.34
C LEU A 65 12.51 -26.19 -1.80
N ALA A 66 13.17 -25.05 -2.06
CA ALA A 66 13.60 -24.66 -3.41
C ALA A 66 14.54 -25.70 -4.02
N ARG A 67 15.56 -26.16 -3.29
CA ARG A 67 16.48 -27.21 -3.74
C ARG A 67 15.76 -28.53 -4.03
N ARG A 68 14.77 -28.90 -3.20
CA ARG A 68 13.97 -30.10 -3.46
C ARG A 68 13.15 -29.97 -4.74
N ILE A 69 12.55 -28.81 -4.99
CA ILE A 69 11.80 -28.55 -6.25
C ILE A 69 12.74 -28.61 -7.46
N GLU A 70 13.94 -28.04 -7.36
CA GLU A 70 14.97 -28.07 -8.40
C GLU A 70 15.37 -29.50 -8.75
N ASN A 71 15.75 -30.31 -7.75
CA ASN A 71 16.12 -31.72 -7.96
C ASN A 71 14.98 -32.55 -8.58
N LEU A 72 13.73 -32.32 -8.15
CA LEU A 72 12.56 -32.98 -8.75
C LEU A 72 12.30 -32.49 -10.18
N GLY A 73 12.70 -31.25 -10.51
CA GLY A 73 12.65 -30.68 -11.85
C GLY A 73 13.61 -31.38 -12.80
N GLU A 74 14.84 -31.65 -12.35
CA GLU A 74 15.83 -32.43 -13.11
C GLU A 74 15.35 -33.86 -13.37
N GLN A 75 14.82 -34.53 -12.34
CA GLN A 75 14.23 -35.86 -12.49
C GLN A 75 13.07 -35.84 -13.50
N ARG A 76 12.22 -34.81 -13.47
CA ARG A 76 11.14 -34.65 -14.45
C ARG A 76 11.68 -34.55 -15.87
N ALA A 77 12.73 -33.75 -16.10
CA ALA A 77 13.29 -33.55 -17.44
C ALA A 77 13.78 -34.87 -18.06
N VAL A 78 14.46 -35.71 -17.27
CA VAL A 78 14.90 -37.05 -17.69
C VAL A 78 13.72 -37.99 -17.96
N LEU A 79 12.67 -37.93 -17.12
CA LEU A 79 11.50 -38.80 -17.22
C LEU A 79 10.57 -38.46 -18.40
N MET A 80 10.56 -37.22 -18.88
CA MET A 80 9.73 -36.84 -20.04
C MET A 80 10.21 -37.48 -21.35
N GLU A 81 11.42 -38.04 -21.40
CA GLU A 81 11.94 -38.79 -22.55
C GLU A 81 11.57 -40.29 -22.51
N GLN A 82 11.21 -40.81 -21.33
CA GLN A 82 10.97 -42.23 -21.07
C GLN A 82 9.59 -42.38 -20.40
N SER A 83 8.53 -42.52 -21.19
CA SER A 83 7.12 -42.50 -20.73
C SER A 83 6.73 -43.66 -19.78
N ASP A 84 7.26 -43.70 -18.55
CA ASP A 84 6.90 -44.62 -17.48
C ASP A 84 5.90 -43.99 -16.49
N VAL A 85 4.66 -44.47 -16.54
CA VAL A 85 3.53 -44.01 -15.71
C VAL A 85 3.79 -44.22 -14.21
N ALA A 86 4.51 -45.27 -13.82
CA ALA A 86 4.79 -45.54 -12.40
C ALA A 86 5.76 -44.50 -11.81
N GLN A 87 6.77 -44.11 -12.57
CA GLN A 87 7.76 -43.10 -12.16
C GLN A 87 7.15 -41.69 -12.11
N ILE A 88 6.22 -41.37 -13.01
CA ILE A 88 5.44 -40.12 -12.98
C ILE A 88 4.58 -40.04 -11.71
N CYS A 89 3.93 -41.13 -11.30
CA CYS A 89 3.15 -41.18 -10.06
C CYS A 89 4.03 -40.96 -8.82
N GLN A 90 5.23 -41.56 -8.77
CA GLN A 90 6.19 -41.36 -7.68
C GLN A 90 6.69 -39.91 -7.63
N LEU A 91 7.02 -39.34 -8.79
CA LEU A 91 7.46 -37.95 -8.89
C LEU A 91 6.36 -36.97 -8.44
N ARG A 92 5.12 -37.21 -8.84
CA ARG A 92 3.96 -36.42 -8.38
C ARG A 92 3.81 -36.50 -6.86
N GLN A 93 3.97 -37.69 -6.28
CA GLN A 93 3.91 -37.84 -4.82
C GLN A 93 5.07 -37.12 -4.13
N ALA A 94 6.27 -37.11 -4.72
CA ALA A 94 7.41 -36.36 -4.19
C ALA A 94 7.17 -34.84 -4.19
N TYR A 95 6.57 -34.29 -5.25
CA TYR A 95 6.12 -32.89 -5.28
C TYR A 95 5.03 -32.61 -4.22
N ARG A 96 4.06 -33.50 -4.04
CA ARG A 96 3.05 -33.36 -2.97
C ARG A 96 3.68 -33.32 -1.58
N ASN A 97 4.70 -34.15 -1.33
CA ASN A 97 5.43 -34.13 -0.06
C ASN A 97 6.12 -32.78 0.19
N VAL A 98 6.70 -32.16 -0.86
CA VAL A 98 7.22 -30.77 -0.76
C VAL A 98 6.10 -29.80 -0.43
N GLY A 99 4.91 -29.97 -1.01
CA GLY A 99 3.75 -29.15 -0.70
C GLY A 99 3.27 -29.27 0.75
N TYR A 100 3.26 -30.47 1.32
CA TYR A 100 2.94 -30.64 2.75
C TYR A 100 3.95 -29.96 3.67
N ASP A 101 5.24 -30.03 3.35
CA ASP A 101 6.27 -29.33 4.12
C ASP A 101 6.16 -27.80 3.97
N LEU A 102 5.71 -27.31 2.80
CA LEU A 102 5.39 -25.90 2.59
C LEU A 102 4.17 -25.44 3.43
N VAL A 103 3.13 -26.29 3.56
CA VAL A 103 1.98 -26.00 4.45
C VAL A 103 2.43 -25.90 5.91
N LYS A 104 3.33 -26.79 6.36
CA LYS A 104 3.94 -26.68 7.70
C LYS A 104 4.66 -25.35 7.87
N LEU A 105 5.45 -24.93 6.88
CA LEU A 105 6.19 -23.67 6.90
C LEU A 105 5.24 -22.46 6.96
N LEU A 106 4.16 -22.47 6.18
CA LEU A 106 3.12 -21.44 6.21
C LEU A 106 2.47 -21.33 7.59
N ARG A 107 2.17 -22.47 8.23
CA ARG A 107 1.65 -22.51 9.61
C ARG A 107 2.65 -21.92 10.62
N PHE A 108 3.93 -22.22 10.47
CA PHE A 108 4.99 -21.63 11.29
C PHE A 108 5.01 -20.11 11.19
N VAL A 109 4.90 -19.56 9.97
CA VAL A 109 4.85 -18.10 9.75
C VAL A 109 3.61 -17.49 10.42
N ASP A 110 2.42 -18.08 10.22
CA ASP A 110 1.15 -17.60 10.82
C ASP A 110 1.20 -17.54 12.35
N MET A 111 1.72 -18.59 12.99
CA MET A 111 1.86 -18.65 14.44
C MET A 111 2.82 -17.59 14.99
N ASN A 112 3.96 -17.39 14.32
CA ASN A 112 4.95 -16.39 14.74
C ASN A 112 4.44 -14.97 14.54
N ALA A 113 3.82 -14.68 13.39
CA ALA A 113 3.15 -13.41 13.13
C ALA A 113 2.10 -13.09 14.21
N THR A 114 1.27 -14.07 14.57
CA THR A 114 0.28 -13.94 15.64
C THR A 114 0.93 -13.69 17.00
N GLY A 115 2.02 -14.38 17.32
CA GLY A 115 2.78 -14.19 18.56
C GLY A 115 3.39 -12.79 18.68
N ILE A 116 3.99 -12.29 17.60
CA ILE A 116 4.55 -10.94 17.49
C ILE A 116 3.44 -9.89 17.72
N ARG A 117 2.30 -10.03 17.03
CA ARG A 117 1.13 -9.15 17.24
C ARG A 117 0.70 -9.09 18.69
N LYS A 118 0.55 -10.27 19.32
CA LYS A 118 0.06 -10.39 20.70
C LYS A 118 1.03 -9.77 21.70
N ILE A 119 2.34 -9.88 21.48
CA ILE A 119 3.31 -9.28 22.40
C ILE A 119 3.37 -7.75 22.24
N LEU A 120 3.28 -7.24 21.01
CA LEU A 120 3.18 -5.81 20.72
C LEU A 120 1.95 -5.19 21.41
N LYS A 121 0.75 -5.76 21.18
CA LYS A 121 -0.48 -5.34 21.89
C LYS A 121 -0.35 -5.41 23.41
N LYS A 122 0.34 -6.42 23.94
CA LYS A 122 0.53 -6.58 25.39
C LYS A 122 1.46 -5.52 25.96
N PHE A 123 2.47 -5.10 25.20
CA PHE A 123 3.36 -4.02 25.61
C PHE A 123 2.59 -2.70 25.69
N ASP A 124 1.87 -2.31 24.63
CA ASP A 124 1.08 -1.08 24.61
C ASP A 124 0.07 -1.02 25.76
N LYS A 125 -0.69 -2.10 25.99
CA LYS A 125 -1.67 -2.17 27.09
C LYS A 125 -1.07 -1.93 28.47
N ARG A 126 0.20 -2.30 28.70
CA ARG A 126 0.83 -2.19 30.02
C ARG A 126 1.55 -0.87 30.26
N PHE A 127 1.99 -0.21 29.18
CA PHE A 127 2.74 1.03 29.29
C PHE A 127 1.94 2.26 28.81
N GLN A 128 0.71 2.09 28.32
CA GLN A 128 -0.15 3.15 27.76
C GLN A 128 0.53 3.99 26.67
N TYR A 129 1.54 3.42 25.98
CA TYR A 129 2.25 4.08 24.88
C TYR A 129 1.89 3.46 23.54
N LYS A 130 2.06 4.26 22.49
CA LYS A 130 2.05 3.85 21.08
C LYS A 130 3.37 3.18 20.67
N PHE A 131 3.87 2.22 21.46
CA PHE A 131 5.14 1.56 21.15
C PHE A 131 5.03 0.76 19.85
N THR A 132 3.91 0.07 19.64
CA THR A 132 3.67 -0.64 18.38
C THR A 132 3.76 0.28 17.17
N ASP A 133 3.19 1.49 17.22
CA ASP A 133 3.24 2.47 16.13
C ASP A 133 4.70 2.80 15.78
N TYR A 134 5.49 3.18 16.79
CA TYR A 134 6.90 3.48 16.60
C TYR A 134 7.71 2.27 16.10
N TYR A 135 7.53 1.11 16.73
CA TYR A 135 8.29 -0.09 16.41
C TYR A 135 8.00 -0.57 14.97
N VAL A 136 6.73 -0.56 14.57
CA VAL A 136 6.29 -1.01 13.26
C VAL A 136 6.63 0.01 12.18
N SER A 137 6.34 1.31 12.35
CA SER A 137 6.65 2.34 11.35
C SER A 137 8.14 2.41 11.02
N THR A 138 9.02 2.32 12.03
CA THR A 138 10.48 2.34 11.83
C THR A 138 11.03 1.11 11.12
N ARG A 139 10.31 -0.02 11.16
CA ARG A 139 10.77 -1.32 10.63
C ARG A 139 10.01 -1.78 9.40
N ALA A 140 8.80 -1.32 9.12
CA ALA A 140 8.03 -1.77 7.96
C ALA A 140 8.71 -1.39 6.63
N ASN A 141 9.36 -0.22 6.60
CA ASN A 141 9.91 0.40 5.39
C ASN A 141 11.45 0.45 5.35
N HIS A 142 12.15 -0.08 6.36
CA HIS A 142 13.61 -0.07 6.41
C HIS A 142 14.21 -1.22 5.60
N PRO A 143 15.22 -1.00 4.73
CA PRO A 143 15.74 -2.02 3.80
C PRO A 143 16.37 -3.24 4.51
N TYR A 144 16.88 -3.04 5.73
CA TYR A 144 17.47 -4.11 6.55
C TYR A 144 16.49 -4.70 7.57
N SER A 145 15.21 -4.33 7.52
CA SER A 145 14.24 -4.84 8.48
C SER A 145 13.86 -6.27 8.20
N GLN A 146 14.13 -7.14 9.17
CA GLN A 146 13.75 -8.54 9.12
C GLN A 146 12.25 -8.75 9.32
N LEU A 147 11.55 -7.78 9.94
CA LEU A 147 10.09 -7.80 10.05
C LEU A 147 9.44 -7.80 8.65
N GLN A 148 10.07 -7.15 7.66
CA GLN A 148 9.58 -7.10 6.28
C GLN A 148 9.53 -8.49 5.61
N GLN A 149 10.43 -9.41 5.98
CA GLN A 149 10.44 -10.75 5.40
C GLN A 149 9.24 -11.58 5.85
N ILE A 150 8.77 -11.38 7.08
CA ILE A 150 7.54 -11.97 7.61
C ILE A 150 6.30 -11.35 6.94
N ILE A 151 6.36 -10.04 6.63
CA ILE A 151 5.28 -9.26 6.00
C ILE A 151 5.08 -9.61 4.52
N LYS A 152 6.15 -9.58 3.72
CA LYS A 152 6.04 -9.61 2.25
C LYS A 152 5.96 -11.02 1.66
N GLN A 153 6.46 -12.03 2.35
CA GLN A 153 6.34 -13.46 1.97
C GLN A 153 6.76 -13.82 0.54
N VAL A 154 7.53 -12.97 -0.13
CA VAL A 154 7.88 -13.08 -1.56
C VAL A 154 8.49 -14.46 -1.89
N GLY A 155 9.37 -14.96 -1.03
CA GLY A 155 10.00 -16.28 -1.21
C GLY A 155 9.01 -17.45 -1.09
N VAL A 156 7.99 -17.35 -0.22
CA VAL A 156 6.98 -18.40 -0.06
C VAL A 156 6.09 -18.47 -1.28
N VAL A 157 5.63 -17.32 -1.80
CA VAL A 157 4.79 -17.24 -3.00
C VAL A 157 5.52 -17.79 -4.24
N ALA A 158 6.82 -17.52 -4.38
CA ALA A 158 7.63 -18.08 -5.46
C ALA A 158 7.70 -19.63 -5.40
N VAL A 159 7.89 -20.20 -4.20
CA VAL A 159 7.90 -21.66 -3.99
C VAL A 159 6.52 -22.26 -4.30
N VAL A 160 5.43 -21.60 -3.89
CA VAL A 160 4.04 -22.00 -4.23
C VAL A 160 3.83 -22.02 -5.75
N GLY A 161 4.24 -20.97 -6.46
CA GLY A 161 4.12 -20.87 -7.90
C GLY A 161 4.92 -21.95 -8.64
N ALA A 162 6.17 -22.17 -8.22
CA ALA A 162 7.03 -23.22 -8.77
C ALA A 162 6.41 -24.62 -8.56
N LEU A 163 5.92 -24.91 -7.35
CA LEU A 163 5.28 -26.19 -7.03
C LEU A 163 3.99 -26.40 -7.84
N SER A 164 3.12 -25.38 -7.89
CA SER A 164 1.83 -25.44 -8.60
C SER A 164 2.02 -25.71 -10.09
N ARG A 165 2.98 -25.02 -10.72
CA ARG A 165 3.34 -25.23 -12.13
C ARG A 165 3.87 -26.65 -12.37
N ASN A 166 4.75 -27.14 -11.51
CA ASN A 166 5.33 -28.47 -11.66
C ASN A 166 4.27 -29.58 -11.47
N LEU A 167 3.38 -29.46 -10.49
CA LEU A 167 2.27 -30.40 -10.30
C LEU A 167 1.27 -30.36 -11.46
N ALA A 168 0.93 -29.17 -11.98
CA ALA A 168 0.06 -29.02 -13.14
C ALA A 168 0.66 -29.69 -14.38
N SER A 169 1.95 -29.51 -14.65
CA SER A 169 2.63 -30.14 -15.79
C SER A 169 2.60 -31.68 -15.76
N LEU A 170 2.57 -32.27 -14.57
CA LEU A 170 2.47 -33.72 -14.40
C LEU A 170 1.04 -34.25 -14.53
N GLN A 171 0.03 -33.38 -14.42
CA GLN A 171 -1.37 -33.73 -14.57
C GLN A 171 -1.79 -33.80 -16.05
N ASP A 172 -1.08 -33.14 -16.95
CA ASP A 172 -1.45 -32.94 -18.36
C ASP A 172 -0.96 -34.04 -19.34
N HIS A 173 -0.72 -35.26 -18.86
CA HIS A 173 -0.44 -36.42 -19.73
C HIS A 173 -1.69 -36.93 -20.51
N GLN A 174 -2.60 -36.02 -20.89
CA GLN A 174 -3.54 -36.18 -22.00
C GLN A 174 -3.22 -35.25 -23.19
N GLY A 175 -1.95 -34.86 -23.37
CA GLY A 175 -1.47 -34.29 -24.64
C GLY A 175 -2.15 -32.97 -25.02
N SER A 176 -2.52 -32.15 -24.04
CA SER A 176 -3.16 -30.86 -24.28
C SER A 176 -2.14 -29.72 -24.21
N PHE A 177 -2.06 -28.93 -25.28
CA PHE A 177 -1.17 -27.77 -25.42
C PHE A 177 -1.65 -26.53 -24.62
N TYR A 178 -2.37 -26.68 -23.52
CA TYR A 178 -2.88 -25.53 -22.76
C TYR A 178 -1.81 -25.00 -21.80
N SER A 179 -1.41 -23.75 -21.98
CA SER A 179 -0.58 -23.05 -21.00
C SER A 179 -1.39 -22.82 -19.71
N ILE A 180 -0.75 -23.02 -18.55
CA ILE A 180 -1.35 -22.75 -17.23
C ILE A 180 -1.77 -21.29 -17.03
N TYR A 181 -1.32 -20.39 -17.91
CA TYR A 181 -1.70 -18.98 -17.92
C TYR A 181 -2.97 -18.70 -18.75
N ASP A 182 -3.38 -19.64 -19.60
CA ASP A 182 -4.51 -19.47 -20.51
C ASP A 182 -5.84 -19.96 -19.89
N ASN A 183 -5.78 -20.89 -18.92
CA ASN A 183 -6.96 -21.37 -18.21
C ASN A 183 -6.67 -21.73 -16.73
N PRO A 184 -6.85 -20.78 -15.78
CA PRO A 184 -6.51 -20.96 -14.36
C PRO A 184 -7.29 -22.07 -13.63
N SER A 185 -8.43 -22.47 -14.19
CA SER A 185 -9.37 -23.43 -13.60
C SER A 185 -8.88 -24.89 -13.63
N ILE A 186 -7.85 -25.21 -14.44
CA ILE A 186 -7.26 -26.56 -14.55
C ILE A 186 -6.35 -26.87 -13.35
N ILE A 187 -5.82 -25.84 -12.67
CA ILE A 187 -4.89 -25.94 -11.54
C ILE A 187 -5.58 -26.46 -10.26
N LEU A 188 -6.92 -26.49 -10.23
CA LEU A 188 -7.72 -26.58 -8.99
C LEU A 188 -8.01 -27.98 -8.43
N LYS A 189 -7.40 -29.06 -8.94
CA LYS A 189 -7.80 -30.44 -8.53
C LYS A 189 -6.84 -31.16 -7.57
N ASP A 190 -5.65 -30.63 -7.27
CA ASP A 190 -4.75 -31.30 -6.31
C ASP A 190 -5.02 -30.82 -4.88
N PRO A 191 -5.36 -31.71 -3.92
CA PRO A 191 -5.75 -31.33 -2.56
C PRO A 191 -4.63 -30.61 -1.79
N VAL A 192 -3.36 -30.81 -2.16
CA VAL A 192 -2.22 -30.12 -1.55
C VAL A 192 -2.17 -28.66 -1.99
N ILE A 193 -2.49 -28.37 -3.26
CA ILE A 193 -2.53 -27.00 -3.78
C ILE A 193 -3.68 -26.22 -3.13
N GLU A 194 -4.82 -26.87 -2.90
CA GLU A 194 -5.93 -26.26 -2.17
C GLU A 194 -5.54 -25.92 -0.72
N GLN A 195 -4.88 -26.83 0.01
CA GLN A 195 -4.38 -26.54 1.37
C GLN A 195 -3.34 -25.42 1.40
N ILE A 196 -2.47 -25.35 0.39
CA ILE A 196 -1.50 -24.27 0.23
C ILE A 196 -2.24 -22.95 -0.01
N ASN A 197 -3.20 -22.92 -0.93
CA ASN A 197 -3.98 -21.71 -1.23
C ASN A 197 -4.75 -21.24 0.00
N GLN A 198 -5.40 -22.14 0.74
CA GLN A 198 -6.07 -21.81 2.00
C GLN A 198 -5.09 -21.29 3.06
N SER A 199 -3.88 -21.85 3.15
CA SER A 199 -2.86 -21.40 4.10
C SER A 199 -2.27 -20.04 3.71
N VAL A 200 -2.03 -19.80 2.43
CA VAL A 200 -1.59 -18.52 1.87
C VAL A 200 -2.68 -17.47 2.00
N GLN A 201 -3.93 -17.81 1.70
CA GLN A 201 -5.09 -16.94 1.94
C GLN A 201 -5.25 -16.68 3.42
N LYS A 202 -5.13 -17.66 4.31
CA LYS A 202 -5.16 -17.39 5.76
C LYS A 202 -4.02 -16.45 6.16
N LEU A 203 -2.86 -16.55 5.55
CA LEU A 203 -1.71 -15.71 5.88
C LEU A 203 -1.80 -14.29 5.28
N THR A 204 -2.38 -14.17 4.08
CA THR A 204 -2.57 -12.91 3.32
C THR A 204 -3.85 -12.18 3.74
N HIS A 205 -4.91 -12.95 4.00
CA HIS A 205 -6.29 -12.58 4.30
C HIS A 205 -6.63 -12.74 5.79
N SER A 206 -5.68 -13.18 6.65
CA SER A 206 -5.70 -12.79 8.07
C SER A 206 -5.42 -11.29 8.11
N THR A 207 -6.52 -10.58 7.87
CA THR A 207 -6.86 -9.18 8.13
C THR A 207 -6.52 -8.71 9.55
N ASN A 208 -5.78 -9.50 10.32
CA ASN A 208 -5.35 -9.14 11.64
C ASN A 208 -3.84 -8.87 11.73
N PHE A 209 -2.92 -9.49 10.95
CA PHE A 209 -1.47 -9.17 11.09
C PHE A 209 -1.08 -8.05 10.17
N LEU A 210 -1.33 -8.23 8.87
CA LEU A 210 -0.98 -7.23 7.87
C LEU A 210 -1.80 -5.96 8.05
N HIS A 211 -3.09 -6.07 8.41
CA HIS A 211 -3.89 -4.91 8.80
C HIS A 211 -3.39 -4.26 10.10
N PHE A 212 -3.01 -5.04 11.11
CA PHE A 212 -2.44 -4.50 12.35
C PHE A 212 -1.14 -3.75 12.07
N LEU A 213 -0.24 -4.36 11.31
CA LEU A 213 1.01 -3.73 10.94
C LEU A 213 0.79 -2.54 10.00
N GLY A 214 -0.13 -2.64 9.03
CA GLY A 214 -0.48 -1.53 8.14
C GLY A 214 -1.07 -0.34 8.90
N HIS A 215 -2.01 -0.60 9.81
CA HIS A 215 -2.56 0.42 10.71
C HIS A 215 -1.45 1.10 11.52
N HIS A 216 -0.51 0.34 12.08
CA HIS A 216 0.58 0.88 12.91
C HIS A 216 1.76 1.46 12.12
N ALA A 217 1.95 1.05 10.86
CA ALA A 217 2.98 1.58 9.96
C ALA A 217 2.60 2.95 9.40
N LEU A 218 1.29 3.20 9.20
CA LEU A 218 0.75 4.45 8.65
C LEU A 218 0.60 5.57 9.70
N ILE A 219 0.81 5.27 10.99
CA ILE A 219 0.78 6.26 12.06
C ILE A 219 2.15 6.91 12.15
N VAL A 220 2.24 8.20 11.79
CA VAL A 220 3.44 9.01 12.01
C VAL A 220 3.65 9.17 13.52
N PRO A 221 4.81 8.80 14.09
CA PRO A 221 5.08 9.04 15.50
C PRO A 221 5.35 10.54 15.72
N GLU A 222 4.31 11.34 15.95
CA GLU A 222 4.43 12.76 16.29
C GLU A 222 4.94 13.00 17.73
N ASP A 223 4.90 11.99 18.62
CA ASP A 223 5.07 12.21 20.06
C ASP A 223 6.45 11.88 20.66
N LEU A 224 7.49 11.59 19.86
CA LEU A 224 8.83 11.32 20.41
C LEU A 224 9.85 12.47 20.22
N GLN A 225 9.46 13.56 19.55
CA GLN A 225 10.31 14.73 19.33
C GLN A 225 9.97 15.94 20.23
N SER A 226 8.82 15.95 20.90
CA SER A 226 8.39 17.07 21.75
C SER A 226 9.15 17.20 23.08
N HIS A 227 10.02 16.25 23.44
CA HIS A 227 10.76 16.30 24.72
C HIS A 227 12.24 16.69 24.62
N ARG A 228 12.73 17.14 23.45
CA ARG A 228 14.17 17.50 23.27
C ARG A 228 14.50 18.99 23.17
N VAL A 229 13.53 19.90 23.21
CA VAL A 229 13.82 21.34 23.18
C VAL A 229 12.92 22.10 24.15
N SER A 230 13.37 22.20 25.41
CA SER A 230 13.30 23.41 26.24
C SER A 230 13.79 23.06 27.65
N GLY A 231 15.11 23.14 27.84
CA GLY A 231 15.65 23.50 29.14
C GLY A 231 15.74 25.02 29.16
N ASN A 232 14.89 25.66 29.96
CA ASN A 232 15.21 26.84 30.78
C ASN A 232 13.98 27.34 31.55
N LEU A 233 14.12 27.28 32.88
CA LEU A 233 13.62 28.11 33.99
C LEU A 233 12.23 28.79 33.97
N GLU A 234 11.55 28.59 35.12
CA GLU A 234 10.63 29.49 35.86
C GLU A 234 9.26 29.75 35.20
N ASP A 235 8.10 29.76 35.85
CA ASP A 235 7.64 29.88 37.24
C ASP A 235 6.16 29.37 37.21
N GLY A 236 5.69 28.51 38.12
CA GLY A 236 4.86 28.98 39.22
C GLY A 236 3.34 28.70 39.03
N LEU A 237 2.74 28.08 40.06
CA LEU A 237 1.31 27.92 40.39
C LEU A 237 0.50 26.71 39.87
N GLY A 238 0.19 25.79 40.81
CA GLY A 238 -1.14 25.17 40.90
C GLY A 238 -1.22 23.63 41.03
N GLN A 239 -0.77 23.06 42.16
CA GLN A 239 -1.25 21.75 42.69
C GLN A 239 -2.71 21.86 43.21
N PRO A 240 -3.45 20.79 43.57
CA PRO A 240 -3.01 19.40 43.89
C PRO A 240 -3.82 18.28 43.18
N LEU A 241 -3.24 17.10 42.88
CA LEU A 241 -3.11 15.93 43.77
C LEU A 241 -4.40 15.54 44.51
N LEU A 242 -5.14 14.57 43.98
CA LEU A 242 -5.82 13.54 44.78
C LEU A 242 -5.62 12.17 44.12
N ILE A 243 -4.71 11.42 44.72
CA ILE A 243 -4.62 9.97 44.66
C ILE A 243 -5.78 9.45 45.50
N ASP A 244 -6.63 8.59 44.93
CA ASP A 244 -7.32 7.60 45.74
C ASP A 244 -6.91 6.21 45.23
N ALA A 245 -6.15 5.54 46.07
CA ALA A 245 -5.66 4.19 45.84
C ALA A 245 -6.78 3.22 46.24
N LYS A 246 -7.13 2.29 45.35
CA LYS A 246 -7.82 1.07 45.76
C LYS A 246 -7.08 -0.15 45.25
N GLU A 247 -6.86 -1.02 46.21
CA GLU A 247 -5.94 -2.14 46.22
C GLU A 247 -6.27 -3.22 45.17
N VAL A 248 -5.20 -3.85 44.70
CA VAL A 248 -5.21 -5.07 43.90
C VAL A 248 -5.71 -6.22 44.76
N GLN A 249 -6.71 -6.96 44.27
CA GLN A 249 -6.95 -8.33 44.69
C GLN A 249 -6.83 -9.25 43.48
N ASP A 250 -5.78 -10.06 43.49
CA ASP A 250 -5.56 -11.16 42.55
C ASP A 250 -6.67 -12.20 42.69
N GLN A 251 -7.30 -12.57 41.58
CA GLN A 251 -7.89 -13.89 41.39
C GLN A 251 -7.62 -14.36 39.95
N ASP A 252 -6.84 -15.43 39.86
CA ASP A 252 -6.73 -16.28 38.67
C ASP A 252 -8.11 -16.88 38.37
N GLY A 253 -8.60 -16.65 37.15
CA GLY A 253 -9.78 -17.28 36.59
C GLY A 253 -9.63 -17.33 35.08
N GLU A 254 -9.46 -18.54 34.54
CA GLU A 254 -9.75 -18.81 33.14
C GLU A 254 -11.23 -18.58 32.93
N ASP A 255 -11.62 -17.64 32.07
CA ASP A 255 -12.90 -17.73 31.38
C ASP A 255 -12.76 -17.09 29.99
N ASN A 256 -13.18 -17.88 29.00
CA ASN A 256 -13.59 -17.38 27.71
C ASN A 256 -14.87 -16.58 27.95
N ASP A 257 -14.90 -15.32 27.53
CA ASP A 257 -16.10 -14.77 26.93
C ASP A 257 -15.76 -13.51 26.13
N ASP A 258 -16.15 -13.58 24.86
CA ASP A 258 -16.36 -12.44 23.99
C ASP A 258 -17.44 -11.55 24.64
N ASN A 259 -17.06 -10.37 25.12
CA ASN A 259 -17.99 -9.25 25.28
C ASN A 259 -17.21 -7.94 25.13
N ASP A 260 -17.32 -7.37 23.93
CA ASP A 260 -16.90 -6.02 23.57
C ASP A 260 -17.86 -5.00 24.21
N GLU A 261 -17.61 -4.60 25.46
CA GLU A 261 -18.20 -3.39 26.03
C GLU A 261 -17.11 -2.63 26.78
N ASP A 262 -16.42 -1.75 26.05
CA ASP A 262 -15.90 -0.45 26.53
C ASP A 262 -14.96 0.15 25.47
N THR A 263 -15.52 0.81 24.44
CA THR A 263 -15.07 2.09 23.83
C THR A 263 -16.09 2.52 22.76
N GLU A 264 -17.32 2.89 23.15
CA GLU A 264 -18.35 3.31 22.18
C GLU A 264 -18.16 4.72 21.57
N ASP A 265 -17.13 5.48 21.97
CA ASP A 265 -16.91 6.84 21.43
C ASP A 265 -15.78 6.97 20.39
N SER A 266 -15.00 5.92 20.12
CA SER A 266 -13.92 5.98 19.12
C SER A 266 -14.31 5.47 17.72
N HIS A 267 -15.58 5.22 17.43
CA HIS A 267 -16.02 4.53 16.20
C HIS A 267 -17.12 5.24 15.39
N LYS A 268 -17.34 6.56 15.58
CA LYS A 268 -18.38 7.27 14.81
C LYS A 268 -17.88 7.71 13.41
N PRO A 269 -18.63 7.46 12.33
CA PRO A 269 -18.32 7.96 10.99
C PRO A 269 -18.40 9.49 10.94
N ALA A 270 -17.62 10.14 10.09
CA ALA A 270 -17.66 11.60 9.95
C ALA A 270 -19.05 12.06 9.49
N THR A 271 -19.69 12.92 10.29
CA THR A 271 -21.06 13.43 10.06
C THR A 271 -21.10 14.75 9.29
N SER A 272 -19.93 15.31 8.93
CA SER A 272 -19.80 16.60 8.24
C SER A 272 -18.57 16.65 7.32
N ILE A 273 -18.66 17.38 6.20
CA ILE A 273 -17.57 17.60 5.22
C ILE A 273 -16.35 18.26 5.87
N VAL A 274 -16.56 19.19 6.81
CA VAL A 274 -15.48 19.91 7.50
C VAL A 274 -14.70 18.97 8.43
N ASP A 275 -15.41 18.10 9.15
CA ASP A 275 -14.80 17.11 10.03
C ASP A 275 -14.10 16.02 9.21
N ALA A 276 -14.68 15.62 8.07
CA ALA A 276 -14.02 14.72 7.11
C ALA A 276 -12.72 15.33 6.56
N TYR A 277 -12.71 16.61 6.17
CA TYR A 277 -11.51 17.30 5.68
C TYR A 277 -10.43 17.48 6.74
N ARG A 278 -10.83 17.69 8.01
CA ARG A 278 -9.89 17.70 9.15
C ARG A 278 -9.28 16.33 9.43
N LEU A 279 -10.03 15.26 9.16
CA LEU A 279 -9.57 13.87 9.30
C LEU A 279 -8.63 13.41 8.17
N LEU A 280 -8.59 14.13 7.03
CA LEU A 280 -7.72 13.77 5.91
C LEU A 280 -6.26 13.99 6.29
N THR A 281 -5.45 12.94 6.11
CA THR A 281 -3.99 13.05 6.23
C THR A 281 -3.46 14.04 5.18
N PRO A 282 -2.31 14.70 5.43
CA PRO A 282 -1.69 15.59 4.46
C PRO A 282 -1.50 14.93 3.09
N SER A 283 -1.15 13.64 3.06
CA SER A 283 -1.00 12.89 1.81
C SER A 283 -2.30 12.77 1.02
N VAL A 284 -3.46 12.55 1.66
CA VAL A 284 -4.74 12.50 0.93
C VAL A 284 -5.12 13.89 0.42
N LYS A 285 -4.83 14.96 1.15
CA LYS A 285 -5.08 16.33 0.68
C LYS A 285 -4.28 16.65 -0.57
N VAL A 286 -3.00 16.25 -0.62
CA VAL A 286 -2.17 16.38 -1.82
C VAL A 286 -2.74 15.54 -2.96
N GLN A 287 -3.17 14.31 -2.69
CA GLN A 287 -3.77 13.44 -3.71
C GLN A 287 -5.06 14.01 -4.33
N LEU A 288 -5.90 14.65 -3.51
CA LEU A 288 -7.08 15.36 -3.98
C LEU A 288 -6.72 16.64 -4.74
N LEU A 289 -5.65 17.33 -4.36
CA LEU A 289 -5.13 18.49 -5.11
C LEU A 289 -4.60 18.07 -6.48
N ILE A 290 -3.87 16.96 -6.58
CA ILE A 290 -3.40 16.39 -7.85
C ILE A 290 -4.61 15.99 -8.72
N TYR A 291 -5.62 15.36 -8.12
CA TYR A 291 -6.86 15.01 -8.83
C TYR A 291 -7.62 16.25 -9.32
N PHE A 292 -7.66 17.29 -8.52
CA PHE A 292 -8.24 18.57 -8.92
C PHE A 292 -7.45 19.17 -10.08
N MET A 293 -6.12 19.20 -9.99
CA MET A 293 -5.22 19.73 -11.02
C MET A 293 -5.41 19.02 -12.36
N LEU A 294 -5.40 17.68 -12.37
CA LEU A 294 -5.53 16.91 -13.61
C LEU A 294 -6.91 17.11 -14.26
N LYS A 295 -7.99 17.12 -13.46
CA LYS A 295 -9.35 17.31 -14.00
C LYS A 295 -9.56 18.73 -14.50
N PHE A 296 -8.99 19.72 -13.82
CA PHE A 296 -8.99 21.10 -14.28
C PHE A 296 -8.26 21.23 -15.62
N ALA A 297 -7.03 20.71 -15.72
CA ALA A 297 -6.24 20.80 -16.94
C ALA A 297 -6.89 20.07 -18.13
N MET A 298 -7.45 18.88 -17.91
CA MET A 298 -8.21 18.16 -18.92
C MET A 298 -9.45 18.92 -19.38
N GLU A 299 -10.22 19.51 -18.46
CA GLU A 299 -11.43 20.24 -18.80
C GLU A 299 -11.11 21.50 -19.63
N ILE A 300 -10.07 22.27 -19.25
CA ILE A 300 -9.58 23.38 -20.08
C ILE A 300 -9.24 22.89 -21.49
N LEU A 301 -8.45 21.81 -21.59
CA LEU A 301 -8.02 21.29 -22.89
C LEU A 301 -9.21 20.85 -23.76
N LEU A 302 -10.16 20.11 -23.20
CA LEU A 302 -11.29 19.54 -23.94
C LEU A 302 -12.33 20.60 -24.30
N SER A 303 -12.74 21.41 -23.34
CA SER A 303 -13.83 22.39 -23.51
C SER A 303 -13.39 23.61 -24.33
N GLU A 304 -12.12 24.03 -24.23
CA GLU A 304 -11.60 25.15 -25.02
C GLU A 304 -11.19 24.75 -26.45
N SER A 305 -10.99 23.44 -26.71
CA SER A 305 -10.44 22.94 -27.97
C SER A 305 -11.18 23.45 -29.21
N SER A 306 -12.51 23.48 -29.16
CA SER A 306 -13.35 23.95 -30.26
C SER A 306 -13.14 25.44 -30.54
N VAL A 307 -13.07 26.27 -29.51
CA VAL A 307 -12.93 27.72 -29.64
C VAL A 307 -11.52 28.08 -30.12
N VAL A 308 -10.47 27.49 -29.53
CA VAL A 308 -9.07 27.76 -29.87
C VAL A 308 -8.77 27.35 -31.30
N THR A 309 -9.15 26.14 -31.70
CA THR A 309 -8.80 25.62 -33.03
C THR A 309 -9.58 26.31 -34.15
N THR A 310 -10.83 26.72 -33.90
CA THR A 310 -11.58 27.55 -34.86
C THR A 310 -10.97 28.95 -34.96
N PHE A 311 -10.52 29.56 -33.87
CA PHE A 311 -9.93 30.89 -33.89
C PHE A 311 -8.52 30.92 -34.53
N TYR A 312 -7.60 30.07 -34.09
CA TYR A 312 -6.20 30.09 -34.55
C TYR A 312 -5.97 29.35 -35.87
N PHE A 313 -6.70 28.25 -36.12
CA PHE A 313 -6.43 27.36 -37.26
C PHE A 313 -7.59 27.29 -38.25
N LYS A 314 -8.72 27.97 -37.99
CA LYS A 314 -9.94 27.91 -38.80
C LYS A 314 -10.44 26.48 -39.02
N TRP A 315 -10.26 25.62 -38.02
CA TRP A 315 -10.76 24.26 -38.07
C TRP A 315 -12.29 24.23 -38.11
N THR A 316 -12.82 23.34 -38.94
CA THR A 316 -14.26 23.04 -38.97
C THR A 316 -14.64 22.14 -37.78
N THR A 317 -15.90 22.16 -37.38
CA THR A 317 -16.42 21.28 -36.32
C THR A 317 -16.09 19.80 -36.56
N SER A 318 -16.12 19.35 -37.81
CA SER A 318 -15.74 17.98 -38.19
C SER A 318 -14.27 17.68 -37.90
N THR A 319 -13.37 18.62 -38.21
CA THR A 319 -11.93 18.47 -37.92
C THR A 319 -11.66 18.41 -36.42
N VAL A 320 -12.33 19.28 -35.64
CA VAL A 320 -12.25 19.27 -34.17
C VAL A 320 -12.75 17.95 -33.60
N ALA A 321 -13.89 17.44 -34.08
CA ALA A 321 -14.46 16.18 -33.63
C ALA A 321 -13.52 14.99 -33.93
N ILE A 322 -12.91 14.95 -35.12
CA ILE A 322 -11.92 13.91 -35.46
C ILE A 322 -10.70 14.00 -34.54
N PHE A 323 -10.19 15.22 -34.29
CA PHE A 323 -9.08 15.43 -33.38
C PHE A 323 -9.38 14.93 -31.96
N LEU A 324 -10.53 15.32 -31.39
CA LEU A 324 -10.95 14.87 -30.05
C LEU A 324 -11.21 13.37 -29.98
N ALA A 325 -11.76 12.77 -31.03
CA ALA A 325 -11.97 11.33 -31.10
C ALA A 325 -10.64 10.56 -31.11
N VAL A 326 -9.65 11.03 -31.88
CA VAL A 326 -8.30 10.44 -31.90
C VAL A 326 -7.62 10.62 -30.56
N LEU A 327 -7.73 11.81 -29.94
CA LEU A 327 -7.18 12.09 -28.62
C LEU A 327 -7.80 11.15 -27.57
N GLY A 328 -9.12 11.00 -27.55
CA GLY A 328 -9.82 10.08 -26.63
C GLY A 328 -9.51 8.60 -26.88
N LEU A 329 -9.25 8.19 -28.12
CA LEU A 329 -8.85 6.82 -28.43
C LEU A 329 -7.50 6.44 -27.79
N THR A 330 -6.64 7.42 -27.49
CA THR A 330 -5.35 7.18 -26.81
C THR A 330 -5.49 6.67 -25.38
N VAL A 331 -6.64 6.87 -24.72
CA VAL A 331 -6.88 6.42 -23.34
C VAL A 331 -6.72 4.89 -23.21
N LEU A 332 -7.24 4.13 -24.17
CA LEU A 332 -7.22 2.67 -24.15
C LEU A 332 -5.79 2.09 -24.16
N PRO A 333 -4.92 2.40 -25.15
CA PRO A 333 -3.56 1.88 -25.15
C PRO A 333 -2.73 2.40 -23.96
N VAL A 334 -2.93 3.65 -23.54
CA VAL A 334 -2.23 4.22 -22.37
C VAL A 334 -2.56 3.43 -21.11
N ASN A 335 -3.84 3.17 -20.84
CA ASN A 335 -4.25 2.41 -19.66
C ASN A 335 -3.73 0.97 -19.68
N ILE A 336 -3.68 0.32 -20.85
CA ILE A 336 -3.07 -1.01 -21.00
C ILE A 336 -1.56 -0.97 -20.67
N ILE A 337 -0.83 0.01 -21.20
CA ILE A 337 0.62 0.15 -20.98
C ILE A 337 0.92 0.42 -19.51
N VAL A 338 0.17 1.33 -18.88
CA VAL A 338 0.34 1.66 -17.45
C VAL A 338 0.07 0.42 -16.60
N GLY A 339 -1.05 -0.26 -16.83
CA GLY A 339 -1.45 -1.44 -16.05
C GLY A 339 -0.55 -2.66 -16.22
N SER A 340 -0.01 -2.90 -17.41
CA SER A 340 0.80 -4.09 -17.71
C SER A 340 2.32 -3.88 -17.50
N TYR A 341 2.84 -2.71 -17.85
CA TYR A 341 4.29 -2.48 -17.95
C TYR A 341 4.80 -1.53 -16.85
N VAL A 342 4.14 -0.39 -16.64
CA VAL A 342 4.71 0.70 -15.84
C VAL A 342 4.61 0.42 -14.35
N THR A 343 3.45 -0.04 -13.86
CA THR A 343 3.22 -0.35 -12.43
C THR A 343 4.07 -1.52 -11.93
N ASN A 344 4.51 -2.41 -12.83
CA ASN A 344 5.38 -3.54 -12.48
C ASN A 344 6.86 -3.17 -12.42
N LEU A 345 7.27 -2.08 -13.08
CA LEU A 345 8.67 -1.66 -13.18
C LEU A 345 9.02 -0.51 -12.23
N PHE A 346 8.06 0.37 -11.91
CA PHE A 346 8.30 1.57 -11.12
C PHE A 346 7.35 1.68 -9.93
N GLN A 347 7.82 2.33 -8.86
CA GLN A 347 6.96 2.62 -7.70
C GLN A 347 5.95 3.71 -8.07
N ASP A 348 4.71 3.58 -7.59
CA ASP A 348 3.60 4.49 -7.89
C ASP A 348 3.98 5.98 -7.70
N ARG A 349 4.72 6.32 -6.63
CA ARG A 349 5.20 7.69 -6.36
C ARG A 349 6.16 8.27 -7.41
N GLN A 350 6.95 7.42 -8.07
CA GLN A 350 7.87 7.87 -9.12
C GLN A 350 7.10 8.17 -10.39
N ILE A 351 6.12 7.33 -10.72
CA ILE A 351 5.25 7.51 -11.88
C ILE A 351 4.38 8.76 -11.67
N LEU A 352 3.89 8.99 -10.43
CA LEU A 352 3.16 10.20 -10.05
C LEU A 352 3.96 11.47 -10.37
N VAL A 353 5.16 11.63 -9.81
CA VAL A 353 5.99 12.81 -10.05
C VAL A 353 6.40 12.96 -11.52
N ALA A 354 6.76 11.85 -12.19
CA ALA A 354 7.12 11.89 -13.60
C ALA A 354 5.95 12.35 -14.49
N SER A 355 4.74 11.85 -14.22
CA SER A 355 3.54 12.26 -14.98
C SER A 355 3.13 13.70 -14.67
N GLU A 356 3.23 14.17 -13.42
CA GLU A 356 3.02 15.60 -13.11
C GLU A 356 3.98 16.53 -13.88
N ILE A 357 5.28 16.18 -13.93
CA ILE A 357 6.27 16.95 -14.71
C ILE A 357 5.93 16.95 -16.20
N MET A 358 5.49 15.81 -16.74
CA MET A 358 5.09 15.74 -18.15
C MET A 358 3.81 16.53 -18.44
N VAL A 359 2.84 16.56 -17.53
CA VAL A 359 1.66 17.45 -17.62
C VAL A 359 2.09 18.91 -17.60
N LEU A 360 3.02 19.29 -16.70
CA LEU A 360 3.58 20.65 -16.66
C LEU A 360 4.24 21.02 -18.01
N ILE A 361 5.05 20.13 -18.58
CA ILE A 361 5.67 20.33 -19.90
C ILE A 361 4.59 20.54 -20.98
N GLY A 362 3.54 19.72 -20.97
CA GLY A 362 2.40 19.84 -21.88
C GLY A 362 1.71 21.21 -21.77
N ILE A 363 1.39 21.65 -20.55
CA ILE A 363 0.79 22.96 -20.28
C ILE A 363 1.71 24.09 -20.77
N VAL A 364 3.00 24.03 -20.45
CA VAL A 364 3.99 25.05 -20.87
C VAL A 364 4.09 25.10 -22.39
N MET A 365 4.18 23.96 -23.09
CA MET A 365 4.23 23.92 -24.56
C MET A 365 2.96 24.49 -25.21
N SER A 366 1.82 24.43 -24.52
CA SER A 366 0.53 24.91 -25.03
C SER A 366 0.44 26.43 -25.13
N PHE A 367 1.22 27.17 -24.33
CA PHE A 367 1.22 28.64 -24.37
C PHE A 367 1.61 29.20 -25.73
N CYS A 368 0.88 30.24 -26.14
CA CYS A 368 1.23 31.02 -27.32
C CYS A 368 2.32 32.04 -26.94
N PHE A 369 3.59 31.64 -27.08
CA PHE A 369 4.76 32.49 -26.83
C PHE A 369 5.18 33.32 -28.05
N THR A 370 4.91 32.81 -29.25
CA THR A 370 5.27 33.43 -30.53
C THR A 370 4.03 33.97 -31.24
N PRO A 371 4.15 35.00 -32.10
CA PRO A 371 3.02 35.54 -32.86
C PRO A 371 2.39 34.54 -33.84
N HIS A 372 3.06 33.41 -34.12
CA HIS A 372 2.55 32.33 -34.97
C HIS A 372 2.33 31.07 -34.14
N TYR A 373 1.11 30.92 -33.62
CA TYR A 373 0.69 29.67 -32.99
C TYR A 373 0.47 28.60 -34.06
N SER A 374 1.11 27.44 -33.92
CA SER A 374 1.14 26.40 -34.96
C SER A 374 0.31 25.18 -34.59
N VAL A 375 -0.25 24.51 -35.60
CA VAL A 375 -0.98 23.25 -35.41
C VAL A 375 -0.13 22.18 -34.71
N PRO A 376 1.14 21.94 -35.11
CA PRO A 376 1.97 20.93 -34.43
C PRO A 376 2.21 21.24 -32.96
N GLN A 377 2.38 22.52 -32.60
CA GLN A 377 2.53 22.92 -31.20
C GLN A 377 1.27 22.61 -30.40
N TYR A 378 0.10 23.02 -30.89
CA TYR A 378 -1.17 22.74 -30.23
C TYR A 378 -1.41 21.22 -30.09
N VAL A 379 -1.29 20.46 -31.17
CA VAL A 379 -1.56 19.01 -31.18
C VAL A 379 -0.58 18.25 -30.29
N SER A 380 0.72 18.58 -30.32
CA SER A 380 1.71 17.91 -29.47
C SER A 380 1.52 18.26 -27.98
N SER A 381 1.28 19.54 -27.65
CA SER A 381 1.01 19.96 -26.27
C SER A 381 -0.28 19.33 -25.72
N ALA A 382 -1.33 19.25 -26.53
CA ALA A 382 -2.59 18.60 -26.18
C ALA A 382 -2.39 17.10 -25.94
N LEU A 383 -1.67 16.41 -26.83
CA LEU A 383 -1.40 14.98 -26.69
C LEU A 383 -0.59 14.67 -25.43
N ILE A 384 0.47 15.43 -25.16
CA ILE A 384 1.30 15.26 -23.95
C ILE A 384 0.43 15.51 -22.70
N THR A 385 -0.27 16.64 -22.64
CA THR A 385 -1.10 16.99 -21.49
C THR A 385 -2.16 15.92 -21.21
N PHE A 386 -2.87 15.49 -22.26
CA PHE A 386 -3.95 14.51 -22.13
C PHE A 386 -3.44 13.13 -21.71
N VAL A 387 -2.45 12.58 -22.43
CA VAL A 387 -1.91 11.24 -22.17
C VAL A 387 -1.32 11.15 -20.76
N PHE A 388 -0.50 12.12 -20.35
CA PHE A 388 0.11 12.08 -19.02
C PHE A 388 -0.87 12.41 -17.90
N ALA A 389 -1.93 13.18 -18.17
CA ALA A 389 -3.01 13.37 -17.20
C ALA A 389 -3.82 12.06 -16.98
N GLU A 390 -4.03 11.24 -18.02
CA GLU A 390 -4.65 9.91 -17.87
C GLU A 390 -3.76 8.95 -17.07
N VAL A 391 -2.46 8.92 -17.35
CA VAL A 391 -1.48 8.15 -16.55
C VAL A 391 -1.52 8.61 -15.09
N LEU A 392 -1.50 9.92 -14.88
CA LEU A 392 -1.54 10.53 -13.56
C LEU A 392 -2.83 10.17 -12.83
N GLU A 393 -3.99 10.18 -13.50
CA GLU A 393 -5.27 9.78 -12.93
C GLU A 393 -5.26 8.32 -12.45
N GLY A 394 -4.75 7.39 -13.27
CA GLY A 394 -4.66 5.98 -12.91
C GLY A 394 -3.78 5.75 -11.68
N VAL A 395 -2.60 6.37 -11.65
CA VAL A 395 -1.67 6.30 -10.50
C VAL A 395 -2.25 7.01 -9.29
N ASN A 396 -2.93 8.14 -9.49
CA ASN A 396 -3.50 8.93 -8.41
C ASN A 396 -4.62 8.16 -7.71
N LEU A 397 -5.47 7.46 -8.47
CA LEU A 397 -6.53 6.63 -7.91
C LEU A 397 -5.97 5.39 -7.18
N SER A 398 -4.91 4.77 -7.72
CA SER A 398 -4.20 3.66 -7.07
C SER A 398 -3.64 4.06 -5.70
N LEU A 399 -2.91 5.18 -5.63
CA LEU A 399 -2.35 5.71 -4.38
C LEU A 399 -3.43 6.17 -3.40
N LEU A 400 -4.47 6.85 -3.89
CA LEU A 400 -5.61 7.28 -3.04
C LEU A 400 -6.26 6.07 -2.35
N SER A 401 -6.41 4.95 -3.06
CA SER A 401 -6.97 3.72 -2.50
C SER A 401 -6.12 3.09 -1.39
N ARG A 402 -4.79 3.32 -1.41
CA ARG A 402 -3.83 2.76 -0.43
C ARG A 402 -3.63 3.65 0.78
N VAL A 403 -3.64 4.97 0.60
CA VAL A 403 -3.44 5.96 1.67
C VAL A 403 -4.72 6.17 2.49
N MET A 404 -5.86 5.66 2.02
CA MET A 404 -7.13 5.84 2.70
C MET A 404 -7.27 4.99 3.97
N SER A 405 -7.61 5.64 5.09
CA SER A 405 -7.90 4.97 6.37
C SER A 405 -9.16 4.10 6.30
N SER A 406 -9.16 2.99 7.05
CA SER A 406 -10.32 2.10 7.21
C SER A 406 -11.56 2.78 7.84
N ARG A 407 -11.37 3.93 8.51
CA ARG A 407 -12.47 4.76 9.04
C ARG A 407 -13.17 5.55 7.95
N LEU A 408 -12.44 5.95 6.91
CA LEU A 408 -12.95 6.74 5.79
C LEU A 408 -13.56 5.83 4.71
N SER A 409 -13.01 4.62 4.53
CA SER A 409 -13.55 3.63 3.58
C SER A 409 -14.89 3.00 4.01
N ARG A 410 -15.25 3.06 5.30
CA ARG A 410 -16.53 2.58 5.86
C ARG A 410 -17.65 3.63 5.90
N GLY A 411 -17.34 4.91 5.68
CA GLY A 411 -18.31 6.00 5.70
C GLY A 411 -18.81 6.41 4.31
N THR A 412 -19.77 7.32 4.25
CA THR A 412 -20.26 7.96 3.02
C THR A 412 -19.15 8.71 2.26
N TYR A 413 -18.19 9.27 2.99
CA TYR A 413 -17.04 10.00 2.46
C TYR A 413 -15.85 9.10 2.09
N ASN A 414 -16.12 7.95 1.47
CA ASN A 414 -15.06 7.09 0.92
C ASN A 414 -14.32 7.81 -0.24
N GLY A 415 -13.12 7.34 -0.57
CA GLY A 415 -12.22 7.96 -1.55
C GLY A 415 -12.79 8.06 -2.94
N GLY A 416 -13.69 7.16 -3.31
CA GLY A 416 -14.46 7.27 -4.54
C GLY A 416 -15.31 8.54 -4.59
N LEU A 417 -16.03 8.85 -3.51
CA LEU A 417 -16.85 10.06 -3.41
C LEU A 417 -15.96 11.31 -3.39
N LEU A 418 -14.94 11.34 -2.54
CA LEU A 418 -14.01 12.49 -2.44
C LEU A 418 -13.31 12.78 -3.77
N SER A 419 -12.88 11.74 -4.49
CA SER A 419 -12.30 11.89 -5.82
C SER A 419 -13.33 12.43 -6.82
N THR A 420 -14.57 11.94 -6.77
CA THR A 420 -15.64 12.39 -7.67
C THR A 420 -16.05 13.83 -7.39
N GLU A 421 -16.15 14.23 -6.11
CA GLU A 421 -16.44 15.60 -5.70
C GLU A 421 -15.31 16.56 -6.09
N ALA A 422 -14.04 16.20 -5.79
CA ALA A 422 -12.88 17.00 -6.19
C ALA A 422 -12.79 17.16 -7.71
N GLY A 423 -13.06 16.08 -8.46
CA GLY A 423 -13.08 16.11 -9.92
C GLY A 423 -14.21 16.98 -10.48
N THR A 424 -15.41 16.91 -9.89
CA THR A 424 -16.55 17.73 -10.31
C THR A 424 -16.30 19.20 -10.01
N LEU A 425 -15.75 19.53 -8.84
CA LEU A 425 -15.35 20.89 -8.47
C LEU A 425 -14.30 21.45 -9.43
N ALA A 426 -13.33 20.63 -9.83
CA ALA A 426 -12.30 21.02 -10.79
C ALA A 426 -12.88 21.38 -12.16
N ARG A 427 -13.84 20.60 -12.66
CA ARG A 427 -14.53 20.89 -13.93
C ARG A 427 -15.30 22.21 -13.84
N VAL A 428 -16.08 22.39 -12.78
CA VAL A 428 -16.81 23.65 -12.54
C VAL A 428 -15.86 24.84 -12.47
N ALA A 429 -14.72 24.70 -11.78
CA ALA A 429 -13.70 25.75 -11.73
C ALA A 429 -13.06 26.04 -13.09
N ALA A 430 -12.83 25.02 -13.92
CA ALA A 430 -12.31 25.17 -15.26
C ALA A 430 -13.32 25.89 -16.17
N ASP A 431 -14.60 25.50 -16.14
CA ASP A 431 -15.66 26.15 -16.92
C ASP A 431 -15.86 27.61 -16.53
N MET A 432 -15.80 27.92 -15.23
CA MET A 432 -15.80 29.30 -14.73
C MET A 432 -14.58 30.08 -15.24
N THR A 433 -13.41 29.43 -15.28
CA THR A 433 -12.17 30.05 -15.79
C THR A 433 -12.27 30.34 -17.29
N ILE A 434 -12.78 29.39 -18.09
CA ILE A 434 -13.02 29.58 -19.53
C ILE A 434 -14.00 30.74 -19.76
N THR A 435 -15.10 30.76 -18.99
CA THR A 435 -16.12 31.81 -19.10
C THR A 435 -15.53 33.19 -18.75
N ALA A 436 -14.77 33.28 -17.65
CA ALA A 436 -14.10 34.50 -17.23
C ALA A 436 -13.06 34.97 -18.27
N ALA A 437 -12.27 34.05 -18.81
CA ALA A 437 -11.29 34.33 -19.85
C ALA A 437 -11.97 34.75 -21.18
N GLY A 438 -13.17 34.26 -21.46
CA GLY A 438 -13.99 34.69 -22.60
C GLY A 438 -14.28 36.19 -22.63
N TYR A 439 -14.44 36.83 -21.47
CA TYR A 439 -14.62 38.28 -21.37
C TYR A 439 -13.35 39.09 -21.71
N LEU A 440 -12.17 38.47 -21.66
CA LEU A 440 -10.89 39.10 -22.03
C LEU A 440 -10.61 39.08 -23.54
N GLY A 441 -11.50 38.44 -24.32
CA GLY A 441 -11.44 38.34 -25.78
C GLY A 441 -10.73 37.07 -26.27
N GLN A 442 -11.16 36.60 -27.45
CA GLN A 442 -10.70 35.32 -28.04
C GLN A 442 -9.18 35.24 -28.26
N SER A 443 -8.51 36.37 -28.52
CA SER A 443 -7.06 36.40 -28.74
C SER A 443 -6.22 36.14 -27.48
N ARG A 444 -6.80 36.34 -26.29
CA ARG A 444 -6.14 36.10 -25.00
C ARG A 444 -6.67 34.88 -24.28
N LEU A 445 -7.73 34.25 -24.79
CA LEU A 445 -8.43 33.12 -24.17
C LEU A 445 -7.44 32.02 -23.75
N LEU A 446 -6.67 31.51 -24.72
CA LEU A 446 -5.70 30.42 -24.51
C LEU A 446 -4.70 30.70 -23.39
N ASN A 447 -4.02 31.84 -23.43
CA ASN A 447 -3.01 32.15 -22.41
C ASN A 447 -3.66 32.47 -21.05
N ALA A 448 -4.88 33.03 -21.04
CA ALA A 448 -5.61 33.36 -19.83
C ALA A 448 -6.16 32.13 -19.10
N THR A 449 -6.58 31.09 -19.83
CA THR A 449 -7.03 29.80 -19.26
C THR A 449 -5.86 28.92 -18.84
N LEU A 450 -4.74 28.95 -19.57
CA LEU A 450 -3.53 28.17 -19.24
C LEU A 450 -2.79 28.68 -18.00
N LEU A 451 -2.89 29.98 -17.67
CA LEU A 451 -2.18 30.55 -16.52
C LEU A 451 -2.64 29.95 -15.18
N PRO A 452 -3.95 29.86 -14.87
CA PRO A 452 -4.43 29.10 -13.72
C PRO A 452 -3.98 27.62 -13.73
N SER A 453 -4.06 26.94 -14.87
CA SER A 453 -3.59 25.55 -15.01
C SER A 453 -2.11 25.40 -14.62
N LEU A 454 -1.26 26.33 -15.08
CA LEU A 454 0.15 26.36 -14.76
C LEU A 454 0.39 26.55 -13.25
N VAL A 455 -0.31 27.50 -12.63
CA VAL A 455 -0.18 27.78 -11.19
C VAL A 455 -0.62 26.58 -10.35
N ILE A 456 -1.76 25.96 -10.69
CA ILE A 456 -2.27 24.79 -9.99
C ILE A 456 -1.31 23.60 -10.16
N CYS A 457 -0.76 23.39 -11.36
CA CYS A 457 0.21 22.32 -11.64
C CYS A 457 1.54 22.52 -10.89
N VAL A 458 2.10 23.73 -10.88
CA VAL A 458 3.31 24.03 -10.09
C VAL A 458 3.04 23.84 -8.60
N THR A 459 1.88 24.27 -8.11
CA THR A 459 1.49 24.11 -6.71
C THR A 459 1.33 22.63 -6.34
N SER A 460 0.72 21.82 -7.21
CA SER A 460 0.58 20.39 -6.98
C SER A 460 1.95 19.71 -6.92
N ILE A 461 2.85 20.01 -7.87
CA ILE A 461 4.21 19.45 -7.89
C ILE A 461 4.98 19.80 -6.61
N VAL A 462 4.95 21.06 -6.17
CA VAL A 462 5.60 21.48 -4.92
C VAL A 462 5.01 20.72 -3.73
N ALA A 463 3.67 20.61 -3.66
CA ALA A 463 3.00 19.86 -2.61
C ALA A 463 3.40 18.37 -2.63
N THR A 464 3.46 17.75 -3.82
CA THR A 464 3.92 16.37 -4.01
C THR A 464 5.33 16.18 -3.49
N PHE A 465 6.26 17.09 -3.78
CA PHE A 465 7.63 17.04 -3.24
C PHE A 465 7.66 17.18 -1.72
N CYS A 466 6.86 18.09 -1.13
CA CYS A 466 6.77 18.25 0.31
C CYS A 466 6.24 17.00 1.02
N THR A 467 5.31 16.28 0.40
CA THR A 467 4.75 15.02 0.93
C THR A 467 5.38 13.76 0.35
N TYR A 468 6.44 13.86 -0.45
CA TYR A 468 6.99 12.72 -1.22
C TYR A 468 7.39 11.54 -0.33
N ASN A 469 7.96 11.84 0.83
CA ASN A 469 8.36 10.84 1.83
C ASN A 469 7.18 10.32 2.66
N SER A 470 6.05 11.05 2.68
CA SER A 470 4.81 10.71 3.41
C SER A 470 3.78 9.99 2.54
N LEU A 471 4.03 9.86 1.22
CA LEU A 471 3.18 9.13 0.27
C LEU A 471 3.26 7.59 0.45
N TYR A 472 3.89 7.11 1.53
CA TYR A 472 3.99 5.72 1.96
C TYR A 472 3.87 5.55 3.46
#